data_AF-A0A238JK91-F1
#
_entry.id   AF-A0A238JK91-F1
#
_cell.length_a   1.000
_cell.length_b   1.000
_cell.length_c   1.000
_cell.angle_alpha   90.00
_cell.angle_beta   90.00
_cell.angle_gamma   90.00
#
_symmetry.space_group_name_H-M   'P 1'
#
loop_
_entity.id
_entity.type
_entity.pdbx_description
1 polymer ?
#
loop_
_entity_poly.entity_id
_entity_poly.type
_entity_poly.pdbx_seq_one_letter_code
_entity_poly.pdbx_strand_id
1 'polypeptide(L)'
;MTAKELGLFKLKLRDLSKELFLDHGWDLPDGLRTYGKGNPLNFTLEQWQQAQRLGVDPRGMKQAFHDAWAQSDDRKSLTNALMDRGLYLAKGDRRGFVALDIDGNVYSLSRWVGLKTKEINARLGDASDLDSVAAVTSWLKDRKTEQVKGFIRQVKAKHTNDMQPFLDERAEMVAAQRKERADLKAKQDARWTKETKERQERLSGGLRGLFDRITGAHRKTQKANEQEALNSLNRDQSDTRGINRHRKRGHTFER
;
A
#
# COMPACT_ATOMS: atom_id res chain seq x y z
N MET A 1 -40.51 13.78 -8.77
CA MET A 1 -40.19 13.26 -7.42
C MET A 1 -38.89 13.89 -6.98
N THR A 2 -38.91 14.70 -5.92
CA THR A 2 -37.74 15.43 -5.43
C THR A 2 -37.22 14.71 -4.20
N ALA A 3 -35.99 14.22 -4.23
CA ALA A 3 -35.39 13.51 -3.10
C ALA A 3 -35.18 14.50 -1.93
N LYS A 4 -35.74 14.19 -0.76
CA LYS A 4 -35.45 14.92 0.49
C LYS A 4 -34.14 14.40 1.09
N GLU A 5 -33.26 15.32 1.44
CA GLU A 5 -31.98 15.03 2.09
C GLU A 5 -32.23 14.55 3.53
N LEU A 6 -31.95 13.28 3.81
CA LEU A 6 -31.96 12.74 5.17
C LEU A 6 -30.70 13.27 5.87
N GLY A 7 -30.86 14.33 6.66
CA GLY A 7 -29.78 15.05 7.37
C GLY A 7 -29.00 14.26 8.44
N LEU A 8 -29.08 12.93 8.43
CA LEU A 8 -28.39 12.00 9.30
C LEU A 8 -27.35 11.23 8.48
N PHE A 9 -26.25 11.91 8.17
CA PHE A 9 -25.07 11.29 7.59
C PHE A 9 -24.51 10.25 8.59
N LYS A 10 -24.02 9.11 8.09
CA LYS A 10 -23.52 7.95 8.89
C LYS A 10 -22.52 8.30 10.01
N LEU A 11 -21.96 9.50 10.00
CA LEU A 11 -20.99 9.99 10.99
C LEU A 11 -21.61 10.83 12.13
N LYS A 12 -22.81 11.41 11.96
CA LYS A 12 -23.44 12.26 13.00
C LYS A 12 -23.79 11.49 14.27
N LEU A 13 -24.26 10.26 14.15
CA LEU A 13 -24.56 9.39 15.31
C LEU A 13 -23.29 9.07 16.10
N ARG A 14 -22.17 8.88 15.39
CA ARG A 14 -20.86 8.66 16.02
C ARG A 14 -20.39 9.90 16.76
N ASP A 15 -20.54 11.08 16.16
CA ASP A 15 -20.10 12.35 16.76
C ASP A 15 -20.96 12.71 17.98
N LEU A 16 -22.27 12.50 17.93
CA LEU A 16 -23.20 12.68 19.05
C LEU A 16 -22.94 11.68 20.19
N SER A 17 -22.63 10.42 19.85
CA SER A 17 -22.18 9.43 20.84
C SER A 17 -20.89 9.87 21.52
N LYS A 18 -19.96 10.49 20.79
CA LYS A 18 -18.71 10.99 21.38
C LYS A 18 -18.96 12.17 22.32
N GLU A 19 -19.80 13.13 21.94
CA GLU A 19 -20.20 14.26 22.79
C GLU A 19 -20.85 13.77 24.09
N LEU A 20 -21.76 12.79 24.00
CA LEU A 20 -22.41 12.17 25.15
C LEU A 20 -21.40 11.58 26.15
N PHE A 21 -20.38 10.86 25.67
CA PHE A 21 -19.35 10.29 26.55
C PHE A 21 -18.49 11.37 27.23
N LEU A 22 -18.21 12.48 26.55
CA LEU A 22 -17.45 13.59 27.10
C LEU A 22 -18.26 14.36 28.16
N ASP A 23 -19.55 14.59 27.90
CA ASP A 23 -20.46 15.30 28.82
C ASP A 23 -20.71 14.52 30.12
N HIS A 24 -20.79 13.18 30.03
CA HIS A 24 -21.01 12.32 31.19
C HIS A 24 -19.72 11.85 31.89
N GLY A 25 -18.54 12.26 31.40
CA GLY A 25 -17.25 11.89 31.98
C GLY A 25 -16.96 10.38 31.91
N TRP A 26 -17.53 9.67 30.95
CA TRP A 26 -17.31 8.24 30.76
C TRP A 26 -16.05 7.96 29.95
N ASP A 27 -15.42 6.82 30.22
CA ASP A 27 -14.28 6.36 29.44
C ASP A 27 -14.68 6.06 28.00
N LEU A 28 -14.08 6.77 27.05
CA LEU A 28 -14.42 6.67 25.64
C LEU A 28 -13.97 5.32 25.05
N PRO A 29 -14.84 4.53 24.39
CA PRO A 29 -14.47 3.25 23.77
C PRO A 29 -13.36 3.41 22.73
N ASP A 30 -12.50 2.40 22.58
CA ASP A 30 -11.31 2.45 21.71
C ASP A 30 -11.62 2.82 20.25
N GLY A 31 -12.79 2.43 19.74
CA GLY A 31 -13.23 2.78 18.38
C GLY A 31 -13.71 4.23 18.20
N LEU A 32 -14.01 4.96 19.29
CA LEU A 32 -14.52 6.34 19.29
C LEU A 32 -13.47 7.37 19.74
N ARG A 33 -12.38 6.91 20.38
CA ARG A 33 -11.20 7.72 20.69
C ARG A 33 -10.65 8.32 19.40
N THR A 34 -10.92 9.60 19.19
CA THR A 34 -10.51 10.34 17.99
C THR A 34 -9.00 10.32 17.89
N TYR A 35 -8.44 9.49 16.99
CA TYR A 35 -7.05 9.55 16.53
C TYR A 35 -5.97 9.75 17.63
N GLY A 36 -6.25 9.35 18.87
CA GLY A 36 -5.44 9.67 20.06
C GLY A 36 -4.49 8.56 20.51
N LYS A 37 -4.60 7.38 19.88
CA LYS A 37 -3.56 6.36 19.83
C LYS A 37 -3.45 6.01 18.37
N GLY A 38 -2.63 6.75 17.63
CA GLY A 38 -2.53 6.58 16.18
C GLY A 38 -2.23 5.13 15.87
N ASN A 39 -3.18 4.41 15.27
CA ASN A 39 -2.98 3.01 14.88
C ASN A 39 -1.59 2.88 14.23
N PRO A 40 -0.69 2.00 14.71
CA PRO A 40 0.65 1.84 14.14
C PRO A 40 0.61 1.47 12.65
N LEU A 41 -0.57 1.06 12.14
CA LEU A 41 -0.86 0.83 10.73
C LEU A 41 -1.04 2.11 9.88
N ASN A 42 -1.25 3.28 10.50
CA ASN A 42 -1.45 4.56 9.81
C ASN A 42 -0.12 5.30 9.57
N PHE A 43 0.81 4.71 8.82
CA PHE A 43 2.05 5.40 8.40
C PHE A 43 1.88 6.01 7.00
N THR A 44 2.59 7.11 6.72
CA THR A 44 2.56 7.78 5.41
C THR A 44 3.33 6.97 4.36
N LEU A 45 3.07 7.25 3.08
CA LEU A 45 3.82 6.63 1.98
C LEU A 45 5.34 6.87 2.11
N GLU A 46 5.75 8.05 2.56
CA GLU A 46 7.17 8.37 2.80
C GLU A 46 7.79 7.49 3.89
N GLN A 47 7.08 7.30 5.01
CA GLN A 47 7.53 6.44 6.10
C GLN A 47 7.65 5.00 5.64
N TRP A 48 6.67 4.51 4.87
CA TRP A 48 6.72 3.18 4.28
C TRP A 48 7.91 3.02 3.34
N GLN A 49 8.11 3.96 2.41
CA GLN A 49 9.23 3.93 1.48
C GLN A 49 10.57 3.99 2.20
N GLN A 50 10.69 4.81 3.25
CA GLN A 50 11.89 4.89 4.06
C GLN A 50 12.17 3.55 4.77
N ALA A 51 11.18 2.99 5.46
CA ALA A 51 11.31 1.72 6.16
C ALA A 51 11.64 0.56 5.21
N GLN A 52 11.00 0.53 4.03
CA GLN A 52 11.25 -0.45 2.98
C GLN A 52 12.69 -0.39 2.45
N ARG A 53 13.26 0.81 2.26
CA ARG A 53 14.67 0.97 1.85
C ARG A 53 15.65 0.46 2.90
N LEU A 54 15.27 0.57 4.17
CA LEU A 54 16.11 0.18 5.30
C LEU A 54 15.88 -1.27 5.74
N GLY A 55 14.89 -1.96 5.18
CA GLY A 55 14.52 -3.32 5.57
C GLY A 55 13.96 -3.41 6.99
N VAL A 56 13.33 -2.34 7.48
CA VAL A 56 12.74 -2.27 8.82
C VAL A 56 11.22 -2.28 8.71
N ASP A 57 10.53 -2.89 9.69
CA ASP A 57 9.07 -2.81 9.75
C ASP A 57 8.63 -1.37 10.12
N PRO A 58 7.90 -0.66 9.23
CA PRO A 58 7.42 0.69 9.52
C PRO A 58 6.49 0.74 10.74
N ARG A 59 5.76 -0.34 11.04
CA ARG A 59 4.81 -0.38 12.18
C ARG A 59 5.56 -0.40 13.49
N GLY A 60 6.49 -1.35 13.64
CA GLY A 60 7.36 -1.44 14.81
C GLY A 60 8.13 -0.14 15.05
N MET A 61 8.70 0.44 14.00
CA MET A 61 9.44 1.70 14.11
C MET A 61 8.54 2.86 14.55
N LYS A 62 7.36 3.03 13.94
CA LYS A 62 6.41 4.08 14.34
C LYS A 62 5.94 3.92 15.77
N GLN A 63 5.64 2.68 16.18
CA GLN A 63 5.25 2.37 17.55
C GLN A 63 6.37 2.71 18.54
N ALA A 64 7.62 2.37 18.23
CA ALA A 64 8.77 2.71 19.05
C ALA A 64 8.91 4.22 19.29
N PHE A 65 8.75 5.04 18.24
CA PHE A 65 8.76 6.49 18.36
C PHE A 65 7.59 7.04 19.18
N HIS A 66 6.39 6.51 18.95
CA HIS A 66 5.21 6.95 19.69
C HIS A 66 5.32 6.61 21.18
N ASP A 67 5.74 5.40 21.53
CA ASP A 67 5.87 4.97 22.91
C ASP A 67 7.01 5.70 23.63
N ALA A 68 8.14 5.93 22.93
CA ALA A 68 9.22 6.76 23.46
C ALA A 68 8.69 8.16 23.77
N TRP A 69 7.95 8.78 22.85
CA TRP A 69 7.37 10.11 23.04
C TRP A 69 6.31 10.16 24.15
N ALA A 70 5.47 9.14 24.28
CA ALA A 70 4.42 9.08 25.29
C ALA A 70 4.98 8.98 26.72
N GLN A 71 6.07 8.25 26.92
CA GLN A 71 6.79 8.11 28.19
C GLN A 71 7.70 9.33 28.54
N SER A 72 7.68 10.30 27.63
CA SER A 72 8.62 11.38 27.33
C SER A 72 8.65 12.79 27.90
N ASP A 73 8.54 13.13 29.17
CA ASP A 73 8.23 14.54 29.53
C ASP A 73 9.26 15.62 29.16
N ASP A 74 10.53 15.26 29.01
CA ASP A 74 11.62 16.17 28.70
C ASP A 74 12.65 15.56 27.72
N ARG A 75 13.65 16.36 27.31
CA ARG A 75 14.71 15.93 26.40
C ARG A 75 15.49 14.72 26.92
N LYS A 76 15.74 14.67 28.23
CA LYS A 76 16.56 13.62 28.86
C LYS A 76 15.81 12.28 28.90
N SER A 77 14.56 12.30 29.33
CA SER A 77 13.66 11.14 29.33
C SER A 77 13.41 10.64 27.91
N LEU A 78 13.26 11.52 26.91
CA LEU A 78 13.12 11.10 25.51
C LEU A 78 14.38 10.42 25.00
N THR A 79 15.56 10.96 25.33
CA THR A 79 16.83 10.36 24.94
C THR A 79 16.95 8.94 25.52
N ASN A 80 16.65 8.76 26.79
CA ASN A 80 16.66 7.44 27.44
C ASN A 80 15.62 6.49 26.83
N ALA A 81 14.39 6.95 26.64
CA ALA A 81 13.30 6.14 26.09
C ALA A 81 13.56 5.70 24.64
N LEU A 82 14.26 6.52 23.86
CA LEU A 82 14.75 6.14 22.53
C LEU A 82 15.90 5.13 22.63
N MET A 83 16.86 5.34 23.55
CA MET A 83 17.99 4.43 23.73
C MET A 83 17.56 3.03 24.14
N ASP A 84 16.56 2.90 25.01
CA ASP A 84 15.97 1.61 25.40
C ASP A 84 15.39 0.83 24.20
N ARG A 85 15.05 1.55 23.12
CA ARG A 85 14.51 1.01 21.87
C ARG A 85 15.57 0.92 20.76
N GLY A 86 16.85 1.15 21.08
CA GLY A 86 17.96 1.12 20.12
C GLY A 86 18.04 2.33 19.20
N LEU A 87 17.41 3.44 19.59
CA LEU A 87 17.40 4.71 18.85
C LEU A 87 18.19 5.78 19.62
N TYR A 88 18.86 6.67 18.91
CA TYR A 88 19.76 7.67 19.49
C TYR A 88 19.41 9.06 18.99
N LEU A 89 19.09 9.98 19.91
CA LEU A 89 18.72 11.34 19.56
C LEU A 89 19.94 12.15 19.11
N ALA A 90 19.81 12.92 18.04
CA ALA A 90 20.85 13.78 17.49
C ALA A 90 20.27 15.05 16.86
N LYS A 91 21.17 15.99 16.54
CA LYS A 91 20.87 17.22 15.82
C LYS A 91 20.84 16.98 14.32
N GLY A 92 19.72 17.33 13.68
CA GLY A 92 19.58 17.31 12.22
C GLY A 92 20.13 18.58 11.55
N ASP A 93 20.63 18.43 10.32
CA ASP A 93 21.34 19.49 9.58
C ASP A 93 20.51 20.76 9.31
N ARG A 94 19.20 20.62 9.03
CA ARG A 94 18.32 21.74 8.68
C ARG A 94 17.52 22.31 9.86
N ARG A 95 18.01 22.09 11.09
CA ARG A 95 17.35 22.37 12.38
C ARG A 95 16.18 21.42 12.65
N GLY A 96 16.37 20.54 13.61
CA GLY A 96 15.35 19.63 14.12
C GLY A 96 15.95 18.44 14.82
N PHE A 97 15.12 17.76 15.60
CA PHE A 97 15.47 16.52 16.27
C PHE A 97 15.38 15.35 15.28
N VAL A 98 16.46 14.58 15.19
CA VAL A 98 16.51 13.33 14.45
C VAL A 98 16.92 12.22 15.39
N ALA A 99 16.48 11.00 15.10
CA ALA A 99 16.94 9.81 15.79
C ALA A 99 17.72 8.93 14.81
N LEU A 100 18.77 8.29 15.28
CA LEU A 100 19.54 7.30 14.53
C LEU A 100 19.27 5.91 15.08
N ASP A 101 19.19 4.90 14.22
CA ASP A 101 19.31 3.52 14.69
C ASP A 101 20.79 3.12 14.86
N ILE A 102 21.00 1.90 15.35
CA ILE A 102 22.34 1.32 15.46
C ILE A 102 23.08 1.37 14.12
N ASP A 103 22.41 1.14 12.98
CA ASP A 103 22.99 1.14 11.63
C ASP A 103 23.33 2.54 11.09
N GLY A 104 22.98 3.61 11.82
CA GLY A 104 23.23 4.99 11.46
C GLY A 104 22.17 5.58 10.54
N ASN A 105 21.04 4.89 10.36
CA ASN A 105 19.93 5.38 9.57
C ASN A 105 19.21 6.51 10.31
N VAL A 106 18.94 7.61 9.59
CA VAL A 106 18.39 8.83 10.19
C VAL A 106 16.88 8.90 10.04
N TYR A 107 16.19 9.13 11.14
CA TYR A 107 14.74 9.23 11.25
C TYR A 107 14.35 10.62 11.77
N SER A 108 13.48 11.31 11.05
CA SER A 108 12.94 12.61 11.49
C SER A 108 11.93 12.42 12.62
N LEU A 109 12.20 12.97 13.80
CA LEU A 109 11.35 12.77 14.98
C LEU A 109 9.91 13.27 14.74
N SER A 110 9.75 14.46 14.17
CA SER A 110 8.44 15.04 13.84
C SER A 110 7.60 14.15 12.93
N ARG A 111 8.24 13.58 11.90
CA ARG A 111 7.56 12.68 10.98
C ARG A 111 7.14 11.39 11.66
N TRP A 112 8.05 10.74 12.39
CA TRP A 112 7.81 9.42 12.97
C TRP A 112 6.86 9.43 14.17
N VAL A 113 6.89 10.48 14.98
CA VAL A 113 5.89 10.69 16.04
C VAL A 113 4.56 11.22 15.47
N GLY A 114 4.60 11.95 14.37
CA GLY A 114 3.41 12.53 13.72
C GLY A 114 2.97 13.87 14.31
N LEU A 115 3.91 14.61 14.92
CA LEU A 115 3.66 15.91 15.58
C LEU A 115 4.33 17.05 14.81
N LYS A 116 3.80 18.26 14.99
CA LYS A 116 4.39 19.45 14.38
C LYS A 116 5.71 19.79 15.05
N THR A 117 6.68 20.32 14.30
CA THR A 117 7.98 20.74 14.85
C THR A 117 7.84 21.74 16.01
N LYS A 118 6.80 22.58 16.00
CA LYS A 118 6.51 23.51 17.12
C LYS A 118 6.19 22.78 18.42
N GLU A 119 5.41 21.72 18.38
CA GLU A 119 5.04 20.91 19.56
C GLU A 119 6.26 20.17 20.11
N ILE A 120 7.11 19.67 19.21
CA ILE A 120 8.36 19.03 19.59
C ILE A 120 9.32 20.01 20.25
N ASN A 121 9.51 21.19 19.67
CA ASN A 121 10.37 22.22 20.24
C ASN A 121 9.82 22.79 21.55
N ALA A 122 8.50 22.83 21.73
CA ALA A 122 7.90 23.25 22.99
C ALA A 122 8.26 22.32 24.15
N ARG A 123 8.40 21.00 23.89
CA ARG A 123 8.78 20.00 24.91
C ARG A 123 10.28 19.83 25.06
N LEU A 124 11.03 19.84 23.95
CA LEU A 124 12.45 19.50 23.93
C LEU A 124 13.39 20.72 23.94
N GLY A 125 12.86 21.92 23.69
CA GLY A 125 13.66 23.14 23.56
C GLY A 125 14.45 23.18 22.24
N ASP A 126 15.69 23.68 22.30
CA ASP A 126 16.58 23.76 21.15
C ASP A 126 17.43 22.48 21.00
N ALA A 127 17.72 22.14 19.74
CA ALA A 127 18.55 20.99 19.37
C ALA A 127 20.03 21.37 19.25
N SER A 128 20.42 22.60 19.56
CA SER A 128 21.79 23.10 19.40
C SER A 128 22.81 22.38 20.27
N ASP A 129 22.42 21.97 21.48
CA ASP A 129 23.27 21.23 22.43
C ASP A 129 23.43 19.74 22.09
N LEU A 130 22.67 19.21 21.13
CA LEU A 130 22.77 17.81 20.75
C LEU A 130 23.94 17.57 19.79
N ASP A 131 24.57 16.41 19.95
CA ASP A 131 25.59 15.93 19.02
C ASP A 131 25.06 15.85 17.59
N SER A 132 25.94 16.12 16.63
CA SER A 132 25.60 15.98 15.21
C SER A 132 25.37 14.52 14.84
N VAL A 133 24.61 14.29 13.77
CA VAL A 133 24.41 12.96 13.16
C VAL A 133 25.75 12.24 12.94
N ALA A 134 26.78 12.95 12.48
CA ALA A 134 28.11 12.38 12.24
C ALA A 134 28.79 11.94 13.54
N ALA A 135 28.72 12.76 14.60
CA ALA A 135 29.32 12.45 15.90
C ALA A 135 28.65 11.23 16.55
N VAL A 136 27.30 11.20 16.58
CA VAL A 136 26.56 10.05 17.13
C VAL A 136 26.84 8.78 16.33
N THR A 137 26.92 8.88 15.00
CA THR A 137 27.27 7.72 14.14
C THR A 137 28.67 7.18 14.44
N SER A 138 29.66 8.05 14.65
CA SER A 138 31.02 7.62 15.03
C SER A 138 31.01 6.91 16.38
N TRP A 139 30.37 7.53 17.37
CA TRP A 139 30.23 6.96 18.71
C TRP A 139 29.55 5.58 18.69
N LEU A 140 28.51 5.40 17.87
CA LEU A 140 27.85 4.11 17.68
C LEU A 140 28.79 3.08 17.07
N LYS A 141 29.56 3.45 16.04
CA LYS A 141 30.52 2.55 15.39
C LYS A 141 31.58 2.03 16.35
N ASP A 142 32.10 2.89 17.21
CA ASP A 142 33.13 2.54 18.18
C ASP A 142 32.60 1.56 19.24
N ARG A 143 31.33 1.69 19.59
CA ARG A 143 30.68 0.85 20.62
C ARG A 143 30.08 -0.45 20.06
N LYS A 144 29.90 -0.57 18.75
CA LYS A 144 29.49 -1.83 18.10
C LYS A 144 30.63 -2.82 18.13
N THR A 145 30.54 -3.81 19.02
CA THR A 145 31.45 -4.95 19.02
C THR A 145 31.31 -5.76 17.74
N GLU A 146 32.39 -6.42 17.30
CA GLU A 146 32.36 -7.32 16.13
C GLU A 146 31.34 -8.46 16.31
N GLN A 147 31.10 -8.87 17.56
CA GLN A 147 30.08 -9.87 17.89
C GLN A 147 28.66 -9.40 17.53
N VAL A 148 28.28 -8.16 17.88
CA VAL A 148 26.98 -7.58 17.51
C VAL A 148 26.86 -7.46 15.99
N LYS A 149 27.92 -7.04 15.31
CA LYS A 149 27.95 -6.99 13.83
C LYS A 149 27.79 -8.39 13.22
N GLY A 150 28.33 -9.42 13.85
CA GLY A 150 28.16 -10.83 13.48
C GLY A 150 26.69 -11.28 13.59
N PHE A 151 26.05 -11.01 14.72
CA PHE A 151 24.63 -11.33 14.93
C PHE A 151 23.71 -10.63 13.94
N ILE A 152 23.93 -9.33 13.68
CA ILE A 152 23.15 -8.58 12.68
C ILE A 152 23.29 -9.23 11.30
N ARG A 153 24.51 -9.60 10.89
CA ARG A 153 24.75 -10.28 9.61
C ARG A 153 24.04 -11.63 9.55
N GLN A 154 24.09 -12.43 10.62
CA GLN A 154 23.45 -13.73 10.68
C GLN A 154 21.93 -13.62 10.60
N VAL A 155 21.31 -12.68 11.32
CA VAL A 155 19.87 -12.45 11.28
C VAL A 155 19.43 -11.96 9.90
N LYS A 156 20.16 -11.02 9.29
CA LYS A 156 19.88 -10.54 7.93
C LYS A 156 20.00 -11.69 6.90
N ALA A 157 21.04 -12.50 6.98
CA ALA A 157 21.23 -13.66 6.10
C ALA A 157 20.11 -14.69 6.26
N LYS A 158 19.74 -15.01 7.50
CA LYS A 158 18.63 -15.92 7.80
C LYS A 158 17.32 -15.38 7.22
N HIS A 159 17.02 -14.11 7.43
CA HIS A 159 15.80 -13.49 6.89
C HIS A 159 15.75 -13.58 5.36
N THR A 160 16.85 -13.29 4.66
CA THR A 160 16.93 -13.42 3.20
C THR A 160 16.68 -14.86 2.76
N ASN A 161 17.30 -15.84 3.42
CA ASN A 161 17.14 -17.25 3.10
C ASN A 161 15.71 -17.75 3.35
N ASP A 162 15.11 -17.35 4.47
CA ASP A 162 13.74 -17.72 4.85
C ASP A 162 12.70 -17.08 3.89
N MET A 163 13.02 -15.92 3.30
CA MET A 163 12.16 -15.24 2.32
C MET A 163 12.28 -15.79 0.90
N GLN A 164 13.41 -16.39 0.54
CA GLN A 164 13.67 -16.92 -0.80
C GLN A 164 12.59 -17.88 -1.32
N PRO A 165 12.14 -18.92 -0.57
CA PRO A 165 11.13 -19.85 -1.09
C PRO A 165 9.80 -19.17 -1.44
N PHE A 166 9.38 -18.16 -0.66
CA PHE A 166 8.16 -17.40 -0.97
C PHE A 166 8.32 -16.51 -2.20
N LEU A 167 9.53 -16.00 -2.45
CA LEU A 167 9.82 -15.23 -3.66
C LEU A 167 9.80 -16.15 -4.90
N ASP A 168 10.34 -17.35 -4.78
CA ASP A 168 10.36 -18.35 -5.83
C ASP A 168 8.94 -18.83 -6.16
N GLU A 169 8.14 -19.20 -5.15
CA GLU A 169 6.73 -19.58 -5.32
C GLU A 169 5.90 -18.45 -5.97
N ARG A 170 6.11 -17.21 -5.54
CA ARG A 170 5.48 -16.04 -6.16
C ARG A 170 5.90 -15.90 -7.63
N ALA A 171 7.17 -16.13 -7.95
CA ALA A 171 7.67 -16.03 -9.32
C ALA A 171 7.04 -17.10 -10.21
N GLU A 172 6.96 -18.35 -9.73
CA GLU A 172 6.28 -19.46 -10.42
C GLU A 172 4.80 -19.16 -10.65
N MET A 173 4.10 -18.70 -9.62
CA MET A 173 2.70 -18.31 -9.70
C MET A 173 2.49 -17.20 -10.74
N VAL A 174 3.35 -16.17 -10.75
CA VAL A 174 3.29 -15.08 -11.73
C VAL A 174 3.55 -15.60 -13.14
N ALA A 175 4.50 -16.51 -13.32
CA ALA A 175 4.80 -17.13 -14.62
C ALA A 175 3.61 -17.95 -15.13
N ALA A 176 3.00 -18.79 -14.29
CA ALA A 176 1.80 -19.55 -14.64
C ALA A 176 0.64 -18.62 -15.04
N GLN A 177 0.38 -17.57 -14.26
CA GLN A 177 -0.66 -16.58 -14.57
C GLN A 177 -0.39 -15.81 -15.87
N ARG A 178 0.87 -15.53 -16.20
CA ARG A 178 1.23 -14.89 -17.47
C ARG A 178 0.97 -15.83 -18.64
N LYS A 179 1.34 -17.10 -18.50
CA LYS A 179 1.08 -18.13 -19.51
C LYS A 179 -0.41 -18.31 -19.77
N GLU A 180 -1.22 -18.44 -18.72
CA GLU A 180 -2.67 -18.61 -18.86
C GLU A 180 -3.33 -17.42 -19.61
N ARG A 181 -2.91 -16.19 -19.31
CA ARG A 181 -3.38 -14.99 -20.03
C ARG A 181 -2.94 -14.97 -21.49
N ALA A 182 -1.70 -15.37 -21.77
CA ALA A 182 -1.19 -15.46 -23.13
C ALA A 182 -1.97 -16.51 -23.93
N ASP A 183 -2.23 -17.68 -23.33
CA ASP A 183 -2.99 -18.77 -23.94
C ASP A 183 -4.45 -18.36 -24.21
N LEU A 184 -5.12 -17.69 -23.26
CA LEU A 184 -6.46 -17.16 -23.47
C LEU A 184 -6.48 -16.16 -24.62
N LYS A 185 -5.53 -15.21 -24.61
CA LYS A 185 -5.43 -14.19 -25.66
C LYS A 185 -5.21 -14.82 -27.02
N ALA A 186 -4.29 -15.79 -27.15
CA ALA A 186 -4.04 -16.50 -28.39
C ALA A 186 -5.28 -17.23 -28.91
N LYS A 187 -6.04 -17.88 -28.01
CA LYS A 187 -7.32 -18.54 -28.37
C LYS A 187 -8.37 -17.54 -28.85
N GLN A 188 -8.48 -16.39 -28.18
CA GLN A 188 -9.40 -15.32 -28.57
C GLN A 188 -9.02 -14.71 -29.91
N ASP A 189 -7.73 -14.41 -30.14
CA ASP A 189 -7.24 -13.85 -31.39
C ASP A 189 -7.46 -14.82 -32.57
N ALA A 190 -7.17 -16.12 -32.39
CA ALA A 190 -7.42 -17.15 -33.40
C ALA A 190 -8.92 -17.29 -33.73
N ARG A 191 -9.77 -17.27 -32.69
CA ARG A 191 -11.23 -17.32 -32.83
C ARG A 191 -11.77 -16.07 -33.53
N TRP A 192 -11.26 -14.90 -33.17
CA TRP A 192 -11.63 -13.62 -33.76
C TRP A 192 -11.37 -13.60 -35.27
N THR A 193 -10.20 -14.06 -35.70
CA THR A 193 -9.88 -14.17 -37.13
C THR A 193 -10.83 -15.12 -37.85
N LYS A 194 -11.13 -16.29 -37.25
CA LYS A 194 -12.07 -17.27 -37.82
C LYS A 194 -13.49 -16.70 -37.96
N GLU A 195 -14.06 -16.16 -36.87
CA GLU A 195 -15.40 -15.58 -36.85
C GLU A 195 -15.51 -14.36 -37.79
N THR A 196 -14.46 -13.56 -37.90
CA THR A 196 -14.43 -12.41 -38.82
C THR A 196 -14.43 -12.87 -40.27
N LYS A 197 -13.67 -13.91 -40.61
CA LYS A 197 -13.70 -14.52 -41.94
C LYS A 197 -15.10 -15.07 -42.27
N GLU A 198 -15.70 -15.83 -41.35
CA GLU A 198 -17.06 -16.37 -41.52
C GLU A 198 -18.11 -15.24 -41.71
N ARG A 199 -18.01 -14.14 -40.95
CA ARG A 199 -18.89 -12.97 -41.12
C ARG A 199 -18.68 -12.28 -42.48
N GLN A 200 -17.43 -12.16 -42.93
CA GLN A 200 -17.10 -11.58 -44.24
C GLN A 200 -17.64 -12.43 -45.38
N GLU A 201 -17.52 -13.76 -45.31
CA GLU A 201 -18.01 -14.71 -46.31
C GLU A 201 -19.54 -14.66 -46.49
N ARG A 202 -20.30 -14.29 -45.45
CA ARG A 202 -21.76 -14.09 -45.55
C ARG A 202 -22.15 -12.84 -46.35
N LEU A 203 -21.24 -11.89 -46.52
CA LEU A 203 -21.50 -10.72 -47.37
C LEU A 203 -21.27 -11.10 -48.83
N SER A 204 -22.35 -11.05 -49.62
CA SER A 204 -22.28 -11.23 -51.07
C SER A 204 -21.37 -10.20 -51.72
N GLY A 205 -20.35 -10.66 -52.45
CA GLY A 205 -19.49 -9.81 -53.28
C GLY A 205 -20.03 -9.57 -54.69
N GLY A 206 -19.27 -8.81 -55.49
CA GLY A 206 -19.52 -8.61 -56.92
C GLY A 206 -20.88 -7.99 -57.25
N LEU A 207 -21.43 -8.35 -58.42
CA LEU A 207 -22.71 -7.82 -58.92
C LEU A 207 -23.90 -8.18 -58.01
N ARG A 208 -23.87 -9.35 -57.36
CA ARG A 208 -24.89 -9.76 -56.38
C ARG A 208 -24.89 -8.87 -55.14
N GLY A 209 -23.72 -8.47 -54.66
CA GLY A 209 -23.59 -7.50 -53.56
C GLY A 209 -24.14 -6.11 -53.87
N LEU A 210 -24.06 -5.67 -55.13
CA LEU A 210 -24.68 -4.41 -55.57
C LEU A 210 -26.20 -4.52 -55.58
N PHE A 211 -26.74 -5.65 -56.05
CA PHE A 211 -28.18 -5.91 -56.01
C PHE A 211 -28.72 -5.99 -54.56
N ASP A 212 -28.00 -6.68 -53.67
CA ASP A 212 -28.37 -6.81 -52.26
C ASP A 212 -28.32 -5.48 -51.49
N ARG A 213 -27.56 -4.48 -51.97
CA ARG A 213 -27.60 -3.11 -51.45
C ARG A 213 -28.86 -2.36 -51.86
N ILE A 214 -29.36 -2.59 -53.06
CA ILE A 214 -30.60 -1.97 -53.58
C ILE A 214 -31.82 -2.59 -52.89
N THR A 215 -31.84 -3.91 -52.70
CA THR A 215 -32.95 -4.62 -52.03
C THR A 215 -32.91 -4.49 -50.49
N GLY A 216 -31.83 -3.93 -49.93
CA GLY A 216 -31.65 -3.76 -48.48
C GLY A 216 -31.20 -5.01 -47.73
N ALA A 217 -31.11 -6.17 -48.40
CA ALA A 217 -30.62 -7.42 -47.83
C ALA A 217 -29.20 -7.28 -47.25
N HIS A 218 -28.33 -6.49 -47.90
CA HIS A 218 -26.97 -6.20 -47.43
C HIS A 218 -26.95 -5.55 -46.05
N ARG A 219 -27.81 -4.55 -45.79
CA ARG A 219 -27.91 -3.87 -44.49
C ARG A 219 -28.39 -4.82 -43.39
N LYS A 220 -29.27 -5.78 -43.72
CA LYS A 220 -29.76 -6.79 -42.77
C LYS A 220 -28.64 -7.75 -42.35
N THR A 221 -27.87 -8.27 -43.32
CA THR A 221 -26.73 -9.15 -43.05
C THR A 221 -25.62 -8.42 -42.29
N GLN A 222 -25.35 -7.15 -42.64
CA GLN A 222 -24.40 -6.31 -41.92
C GLN A 222 -24.79 -6.14 -40.44
N LYS A 223 -26.05 -5.78 -40.14
CA LYS A 223 -26.52 -5.65 -38.76
C LYS A 223 -26.41 -6.95 -37.95
N ALA A 224 -26.72 -8.08 -38.58
CA ALA A 224 -26.56 -9.39 -37.94
C ALA A 224 -25.09 -9.70 -37.60
N ASN A 225 -24.18 -9.44 -38.55
CA ASN A 225 -22.73 -9.59 -38.34
C ASN A 225 -22.21 -8.64 -37.24
N GLU A 226 -22.69 -7.40 -37.19
CA GLU A 226 -22.34 -6.43 -36.15
C GLU A 226 -22.80 -6.90 -34.76
N GLN A 227 -24.03 -7.39 -34.65
CA GLN A 227 -24.58 -7.92 -33.40
C GLN A 227 -23.82 -9.16 -32.92
N GLU A 228 -23.45 -10.07 -33.83
CA GLU A 228 -22.63 -11.23 -33.52
C GLU A 228 -21.22 -10.83 -33.08
N ALA A 229 -20.59 -9.85 -33.76
CA ALA A 229 -19.28 -9.33 -33.36
C ALA A 229 -19.30 -8.72 -31.95
N LEU A 230 -20.36 -7.97 -31.60
CA LEU A 230 -20.56 -7.43 -30.25
C LEU A 230 -20.75 -8.54 -29.21
N ASN A 231 -21.52 -9.58 -29.53
CA ASN A 231 -21.71 -10.72 -28.63
C ASN A 231 -20.40 -11.47 -28.37
N SER A 232 -19.61 -11.73 -29.42
CA SER A 232 -18.28 -12.34 -29.30
C SER A 232 -17.34 -11.51 -28.43
N LEU A 233 -17.33 -10.18 -28.61
CA LEU A 233 -16.50 -9.28 -27.82
C LEU A 233 -16.93 -9.26 -26.34
N ASN A 234 -18.23 -9.25 -26.06
CA ASN A 234 -18.76 -9.31 -24.70
C ASN A 234 -18.39 -10.65 -24.01
N ARG A 235 -18.46 -11.76 -24.74
CA ARG A 235 -18.02 -13.08 -24.25
C ARG A 235 -16.54 -13.07 -23.91
N ASP A 236 -15.68 -12.59 -24.81
CA ASP A 236 -14.23 -12.61 -24.60
C ASP A 236 -13.81 -11.66 -23.46
N GLN A 237 -14.52 -10.54 -23.27
CA GLN A 237 -14.39 -9.70 -22.07
C GLN A 237 -14.81 -10.44 -20.80
N SER A 238 -15.88 -11.23 -20.86
CA SER A 238 -16.36 -12.01 -19.71
C SER A 238 -15.35 -13.08 -19.29
N ASP A 239 -14.73 -13.78 -20.26
CA ASP A 239 -13.67 -14.77 -20.02
C ASP A 239 -12.44 -14.11 -19.35
N THR A 240 -12.02 -12.96 -19.87
CA THR A 240 -10.92 -12.16 -19.31
C THR A 240 -11.21 -11.72 -17.88
N ARG A 241 -12.46 -11.30 -17.60
CA ARG A 241 -12.90 -10.95 -16.24
C ARG A 241 -12.97 -12.19 -15.33
N GLY A 242 -13.30 -13.36 -15.89
CA GLY A 242 -13.37 -14.65 -15.20
C GLY A 242 -12.02 -15.07 -14.62
N ILE A 243 -10.99 -15.14 -15.47
CA ILE A 243 -9.61 -15.44 -15.05
C ILE A 243 -9.13 -14.47 -13.95
N ASN A 244 -9.45 -13.18 -14.11
CA ASN A 244 -9.08 -12.18 -13.10
C ASN A 244 -9.86 -12.32 -11.78
N ARG A 245 -11.10 -12.86 -11.80
CA ARG A 245 -11.96 -13.05 -10.62
C ARG A 245 -11.65 -14.33 -9.85
N HIS A 246 -11.49 -15.48 -10.50
CA HIS A 246 -11.06 -16.72 -9.83
C HIS A 246 -9.77 -16.51 -9.04
N ARG A 247 -8.86 -15.72 -9.59
CA ARG A 247 -7.62 -15.30 -8.92
C ARG A 247 -7.82 -14.51 -7.62
N LYS A 248 -8.80 -13.60 -7.54
CA LYS A 248 -9.06 -12.83 -6.31
C LYS A 248 -9.57 -13.72 -5.16
N ARG A 249 -10.22 -14.85 -5.48
CA ARG A 249 -10.81 -15.78 -4.50
C ARG A 249 -9.81 -16.83 -4.00
N GLY A 250 -8.91 -17.31 -4.86
CA GLY A 250 -7.79 -18.17 -4.41
C GLY A 250 -6.90 -17.47 -3.38
N HIS A 251 -6.66 -16.16 -3.57
CA HIS A 251 -5.83 -15.36 -2.67
C HIS A 251 -6.41 -15.16 -1.25
N THR A 252 -7.71 -15.45 -1.06
CA THR A 252 -8.40 -15.30 0.24
C THR A 252 -8.55 -16.62 1.00
N PHE A 253 -8.18 -17.77 0.42
CA PHE A 253 -8.41 -19.09 1.02
C PHE A 253 -7.15 -19.77 1.58
N GLU A 254 -5.98 -19.17 1.43
CA GLU A 254 -4.69 -19.67 1.94
C GLU A 254 -4.07 -18.74 3.00
N ARG A 255 -4.89 -18.14 3.87
CA ARG A 255 -4.43 -17.43 5.07
C ARG A 255 -5.04 -18.00 6.32
#